data_AF-A0AAQ3LRU4-F1
#
_entry.id   AF-A0AAQ3LRU4-F1
#
_cell.length_a   1.000
_cell.length_b   1.000
_cell.length_c   1.000
_cell.angle_alpha   90.00
_cell.angle_beta   90.00
_cell.angle_gamma   90.00
#
_symmetry.space_group_name_H-M   'P 1'
#
loop_
_entity.id
_entity.type
_entity.pdbx_description
1 polymer ?
#
loop_
_entity_poly.entity_id
_entity_poly.type
_entity_poly.pdbx_seq_one_letter_code
_entity_poly.pdbx_strand_id
1 'polypeptide(L)'
;MNNGATQSLCGLSLSPFARDVLIERQRQILQEGFSPNHDAEHRGGELALAATCYADEAVTQICQPEREPCLTQLVPGWWPFEPSWWKPSLDARKNLVKATALLLAQGDAIDLQIDIELEGRPHG
;
A
#
# COMPACT_ATOMS: atom_id res chain seq x y z
N MET A 1 20.14 -28.13 13.39
CA MET A 1 20.37 -27.96 11.94
C MET A 1 19.01 -27.93 11.27
N ASN A 2 18.52 -26.75 10.88
CA ASN A 2 17.46 -26.64 9.89
C ASN A 2 17.74 -25.38 9.07
N ASN A 3 18.05 -25.64 7.80
CA ASN A 3 18.47 -24.68 6.81
C ASN A 3 17.27 -23.86 6.36
N GLY A 4 17.06 -22.69 6.99
CA GLY A 4 16.25 -21.62 6.42
C GLY A 4 17.00 -21.02 5.25
N ALA A 5 16.90 -21.66 4.08
CA ALA A 5 17.53 -21.22 2.86
C ALA A 5 17.02 -19.82 2.51
N THR A 6 17.83 -18.80 2.78
CA THR A 6 17.73 -17.52 2.10
C THR A 6 18.13 -17.78 0.64
N GLN A 7 17.18 -18.21 -0.18
CA GLN A 7 17.37 -18.23 -1.62
C GLN A 7 17.49 -16.78 -2.08
N SER A 8 18.75 -16.35 -2.28
CA SER A 8 19.08 -15.17 -3.04
C SER A 8 18.54 -15.37 -4.46
N LEU A 9 17.36 -14.81 -4.75
CA LEU A 9 16.80 -14.79 -6.09
C LEU A 9 17.59 -13.79 -6.95
N CYS A 10 18.62 -14.33 -7.60
CA CYS A 10 19.07 -14.03 -8.96
C CYS A 10 18.63 -12.68 -9.58
N GLY A 11 19.58 -11.76 -9.76
CA GLY A 11 19.67 -10.85 -10.92
C GLY A 11 18.56 -9.82 -11.20
N LEU A 12 17.52 -9.71 -10.37
CA LEU A 12 16.42 -8.78 -10.62
C LEU A 12 16.84 -7.33 -10.31
N SER A 13 17.02 -6.53 -11.36
CA SER A 13 17.15 -5.08 -11.22
C SER A 13 15.77 -4.46 -11.04
N LEU A 14 15.50 -3.85 -9.89
CA LEU A 14 14.26 -3.11 -9.66
C LEU A 14 14.25 -1.83 -10.51
N SER A 15 13.10 -1.55 -11.14
CA SER A 15 12.86 -0.25 -11.76
C SER A 15 12.91 0.87 -10.70
N PRO A 16 13.18 2.13 -11.08
CA PRO A 16 13.13 3.25 -10.14
C PRO A 16 11.77 3.37 -9.43
N PHE A 17 10.67 3.08 -10.12
CA PHE A 17 9.33 3.08 -9.53
C PHE A 17 9.17 1.98 -8.48
N ALA A 18 9.59 0.75 -8.78
CA ALA A 18 9.52 -0.36 -7.82
C ALA A 18 10.36 -0.08 -6.56
N ARG A 19 11.54 0.54 -6.72
CA ARG A 19 12.35 0.98 -5.58
C ARG A 19 11.62 2.00 -4.71
N ASP A 20 10.97 3.00 -5.32
CA ASP A 20 10.25 4.03 -4.58
C ASP A 20 9.01 3.48 -3.85
N VAL A 21 8.33 2.48 -4.41
CA VAL A 21 7.24 1.76 -3.73
C VAL A 21 7.74 1.08 -2.46
N LEU A 22 8.87 0.38 -2.52
CA LEU A 22 9.45 -0.26 -1.33
C LEU A 22 9.90 0.76 -0.28
N ILE A 23 10.46 1.91 -0.72
CA ILE A 23 10.83 3.01 0.17
C ILE A 23 9.59 3.60 0.85
N GLU A 24 8.51 3.85 0.11
CA GLU A 24 7.27 4.39 0.67
C GLU A 24 6.63 3.40 1.64
N ARG A 25 6.64 2.10 1.33
CA ARG A 25 6.16 1.07 2.26
C ARG A 25 6.96 1.09 3.56
N GLN A 26 8.30 1.16 3.47
CA GLN A 26 9.15 1.26 4.66
C GLN A 26 8.87 2.53 5.46
N ARG A 27 8.60 3.65 4.78
CA ARG A 27 8.22 4.92 5.42
C ARG A 27 6.89 4.78 6.20
N GLN A 28 5.87 4.18 5.59
CA GLN A 28 4.58 3.92 6.24
C GLN A 28 4.75 3.09 7.53
N ILE A 29 5.56 2.03 7.47
CA ILE A 29 5.86 1.20 8.66
C ILE A 29 6.59 2.02 9.73
N LEU A 30 7.68 2.72 9.37
CA LEU A 30 8.56 3.36 10.35
C LEU A 30 8.01 4.67 10.93
N GLN A 31 7.28 5.44 10.14
CA GLN A 31 6.83 6.78 10.52
C GLN A 31 5.38 6.79 10.98
N GLU A 32 4.52 5.99 10.35
CA GLU A 32 3.09 5.97 10.66
C GLU A 32 2.70 4.79 11.57
N GLY A 33 3.61 3.82 11.77
CA GLY A 33 3.35 2.64 12.61
C GLY A 33 2.49 1.57 11.94
N PHE A 34 2.31 1.62 10.62
CA PHE A 34 1.51 0.66 9.84
C PHE A 34 2.24 -0.68 9.66
N SER A 35 2.41 -1.38 10.78
CA SER A 35 3.04 -2.71 10.83
C SER A 35 2.22 -3.76 10.07
N PRO A 36 2.83 -4.90 9.66
CA PRO A 36 2.07 -5.99 9.04
C PRO A 36 0.88 -6.49 9.88
N ASN A 37 1.03 -6.51 11.21
CA ASN A 37 -0.05 -6.90 12.12
C ASN A 37 -1.19 -5.88 12.11
N HIS A 38 -0.86 -4.58 12.13
CA HIS A 38 -1.85 -3.51 11.97
C HIS A 38 -2.59 -3.65 10.64
N ASP A 39 -1.86 -3.87 9.55
CA ASP A 39 -2.45 -3.99 8.23
C ASP A 39 -3.35 -5.24 8.10
N ALA A 40 -3.00 -6.34 8.79
CA ALA A 40 -3.83 -7.54 8.88
C ALA A 40 -5.14 -7.34 9.68
N GLU A 41 -5.32 -6.24 10.41
CA GLU A 41 -6.60 -5.87 11.02
C GLU A 41 -7.60 -5.34 9.96
N HIS A 42 -7.11 -4.85 8.81
CA HIS A 42 -7.91 -4.35 7.68
C HIS A 42 -8.38 -5.49 6.76
N ARG A 43 -9.29 -6.32 7.29
CA ARG A 43 -9.85 -7.50 6.62
C ARG A 43 -10.88 -7.19 5.53
N GLY A 44 -11.44 -5.98 5.52
CA GLY A 44 -12.47 -5.55 4.57
C GLY A 44 -11.93 -5.06 3.22
N GLY A 45 -10.60 -5.07 3.04
CA GLY A 45 -9.97 -4.52 1.84
C GLY A 45 -9.73 -3.02 1.92
N GLU A 46 -9.75 -2.43 3.11
CA GLU A 46 -9.62 -0.98 3.33
C GLU A 46 -8.30 -0.43 2.76
N LEU A 47 -7.18 -1.17 2.85
CA LEU A 47 -5.91 -0.72 2.28
C LEU A 47 -5.96 -0.71 0.75
N ALA A 48 -6.59 -1.71 0.13
CA ALA A 48 -6.82 -1.71 -1.31
C ALA A 48 -7.76 -0.56 -1.73
N LEU A 49 -8.81 -0.28 -0.98
CA LEU A 49 -9.72 0.84 -1.27
C LEU A 49 -9.04 2.21 -1.09
N ALA A 50 -8.16 2.36 -0.10
CA ALA A 50 -7.31 3.54 0.01
C ALA A 50 -6.32 3.66 -1.16
N ALA A 51 -5.79 2.54 -1.65
CA ALA A 51 -4.92 2.53 -2.83
C ALA A 51 -5.65 3.01 -4.08
N THR A 52 -6.90 2.59 -4.31
CA THR A 52 -7.69 3.04 -5.48
C THR A 52 -7.92 4.54 -5.43
N CYS A 53 -8.13 5.14 -4.25
CA CYS A 53 -8.24 6.60 -4.09
C CYS A 53 -6.99 7.34 -4.59
N TYR A 54 -5.80 6.90 -4.18
CA TYR A 54 -4.55 7.51 -4.63
C TYR A 54 -4.31 7.27 -6.13
N ALA A 55 -4.66 6.09 -6.65
CA ALA A 55 -4.54 5.79 -8.07
C ALA A 55 -5.49 6.66 -8.91
N ASP A 56 -6.73 6.85 -8.47
CA ASP A 56 -7.74 7.68 -9.13
C ASP A 56 -7.33 9.16 -9.16
N GLU A 57 -6.79 9.68 -8.06
CA GLU A 57 -6.23 11.03 -8.04
C GLU A 57 -5.05 11.17 -9.01
N ALA A 58 -4.16 10.17 -9.08
CA ALA A 58 -3.07 10.18 -10.05
C ALA A 58 -3.56 10.17 -11.51
N VAL A 59 -4.58 9.35 -11.81
CA VAL A 59 -5.23 9.32 -13.13
C VAL A 59 -5.83 10.68 -13.46
N THR A 60 -6.54 11.28 -12.50
CA THR A 60 -7.13 12.61 -12.69
C THR A 60 -6.08 13.67 -12.99
N GLN A 61 -4.95 13.66 -12.26
CA GLN A 61 -3.82 14.57 -12.51
C GLN A 61 -3.19 14.36 -13.89
N ILE A 62 -3.08 13.12 -14.37
CA ILE A 62 -2.55 12.81 -15.70
C ILE A 62 -3.51 13.25 -16.81
N CYS A 63 -4.81 13.02 -16.63
CA CYS A 63 -5.83 13.30 -17.65
C CYS A 63 -6.29 14.76 -17.67
N GLN A 64 -6.13 15.49 -16.57
CA GLN A 64 -6.56 16.89 -16.41
C GLN A 64 -5.43 17.74 -15.82
N PRO A 65 -4.32 17.96 -16.55
CA PRO A 65 -3.15 18.67 -16.03
C PRO A 65 -3.44 20.15 -15.66
N GLU A 66 -4.49 20.73 -16.23
CA GLU A 66 -4.97 22.09 -15.94
C GLU A 66 -5.90 22.18 -14.72
N ARG A 67 -6.22 21.04 -14.06
CA ARG A 67 -7.09 21.02 -12.88
C ARG A 67 -6.49 21.82 -11.73
N GLU A 68 -7.31 22.62 -11.07
CA GLU A 68 -6.92 23.41 -9.90
C GLU A 68 -6.28 22.53 -8.80
N PRO A 69 -5.04 22.79 -8.37
CA PRO A 69 -4.32 21.95 -7.40
C PRO A 69 -5.01 21.80 -6.04
N CYS A 70 -5.87 22.74 -5.67
CA CYS A 70 -6.64 22.66 -4.43
C CYS A 70 -7.62 21.48 -4.43
N LEU A 71 -8.08 21.03 -5.60
CA LEU A 71 -9.02 19.93 -5.73
C LEU A 71 -8.39 18.57 -5.41
N THR A 72 -7.06 18.44 -5.55
CA THR A 72 -6.32 17.25 -5.11
C THR A 72 -6.49 17.00 -3.62
N GLN A 73 -6.67 18.06 -2.80
CA GLN A 73 -6.81 17.93 -1.35
C GLN A 73 -8.21 17.47 -0.89
N LEU A 74 -9.18 17.41 -1.80
CA LEU A 74 -10.51 16.90 -1.47
C LEU A 74 -10.46 15.40 -1.20
N VAL A 75 -11.02 14.98 -0.07
CA VAL A 75 -11.07 13.58 0.34
C VAL A 75 -12.05 12.83 -0.57
N PRO A 76 -11.64 11.75 -1.24
CA PRO A 76 -12.53 10.95 -2.07
C PRO A 76 -13.69 10.38 -1.25
N GLY A 77 -14.89 10.31 -1.85
CA GLY A 77 -16.09 9.85 -1.13
C GLY A 77 -16.04 8.40 -0.67
N TRP A 78 -15.20 7.56 -1.30
CA TRP A 78 -14.97 6.17 -0.93
C TRP A 78 -13.65 5.97 -0.16
N TRP A 79 -13.01 7.05 0.33
CA TRP A 79 -11.85 6.94 1.20
C TRP A 79 -12.22 6.21 2.51
N PRO A 80 -11.52 5.14 2.90
CA PRO A 80 -11.97 4.25 3.99
C PRO A 80 -11.51 4.67 5.38
N PHE A 81 -10.63 5.68 5.50
CA PHE A 81 -10.04 6.09 6.76
C PHE A 81 -10.48 7.50 7.17
N GLU A 82 -10.05 7.96 8.34
CA GLU A 82 -10.31 9.34 8.76
C GLU A 82 -9.83 10.34 7.69
N PRO A 83 -10.59 11.42 7.42
CA PRO A 83 -10.25 12.41 6.39
C PRO A 83 -8.85 13.01 6.55
N SER A 84 -8.35 13.15 7.79
CA SER A 84 -7.00 13.68 8.06
C SER A 84 -5.86 12.79 7.56
N TRP A 85 -6.15 11.52 7.24
CA TRP A 85 -5.18 10.58 6.65
C TRP A 85 -5.13 10.65 5.14
N TRP A 86 -6.05 11.37 4.50
CA TRP A 86 -5.91 11.72 3.10
C TRP A 86 -4.80 12.74 2.92
N LYS A 87 -3.64 12.29 2.43
CA LYS A 87 -2.44 13.12 2.26
C LYS A 87 -1.94 12.98 0.81
N PRO A 88 -2.70 13.42 -0.19
CA PRO A 88 -2.32 13.29 -1.60
C PRO A 88 -1.14 14.19 -1.96
N SER A 89 -0.40 13.77 -2.97
CA SER A 89 0.66 14.55 -3.60
C SER A 89 0.10 15.35 -4.78
N LEU A 90 0.70 16.50 -5.09
CA LEU A 90 0.45 17.20 -6.37
C LEU A 90 1.17 16.54 -7.56
N ASP A 91 2.00 15.54 -7.28
CA ASP A 91 2.71 14.73 -8.26
C ASP A 91 2.03 13.36 -8.41
N ALA A 92 1.48 13.10 -9.59
CA ALA A 92 0.78 11.86 -9.94
C ALA A 92 1.63 10.61 -9.72
N ARG A 93 2.93 10.68 -10.03
CA ARG A 93 3.83 9.54 -9.82
C ARG A 93 3.93 9.18 -8.33
N LYS A 94 3.98 10.17 -7.44
CA LYS A 94 4.03 9.93 -5.99
C LYS A 94 2.72 9.35 -5.46
N ASN A 95 1.58 9.75 -6.03
CA ASN A 95 0.29 9.13 -5.69
C ASN A 95 0.25 7.67 -6.14
N LEU A 96 0.76 7.33 -7.33
CA LEU A 96 0.90 5.94 -7.76
C LEU A 96 1.84 5.14 -6.84
N VAL A 97 2.95 5.73 -6.39
CA VAL A 97 3.84 5.09 -5.41
C VAL A 97 3.10 4.76 -4.10
N LYS A 98 2.32 5.71 -3.56
CA LYS A 98 1.49 5.49 -2.36
C LYS A 98 0.43 4.41 -2.57
N ALA A 99 -0.26 4.46 -3.71
CA ALA A 99 -1.26 3.46 -4.09
C ALA A 99 -0.65 2.06 -4.13
N THR A 100 0.47 1.89 -4.83
CA THR A 100 1.13 0.57 -4.94
C THR A 100 1.70 0.11 -3.60
N ALA A 101 2.22 1.00 -2.75
CA ALA A 101 2.67 0.65 -1.40
C ALA A 101 1.52 0.14 -0.52
N LEU A 102 0.32 0.74 -0.63
CA LEU A 102 -0.89 0.26 0.06
C LEU A 102 -1.41 -1.06 -0.50
N LEU A 103 -1.33 -1.30 -1.81
CA LEU A 103 -1.65 -2.61 -2.40
C LEU A 103 -0.70 -3.70 -1.92
N LEU A 104 0.60 -3.38 -1.80
CA LEU A 104 1.58 -4.30 -1.24
C LEU A 104 1.25 -4.60 0.23
N ALA A 105 0.90 -3.59 1.03
CA ALA A 105 0.45 -3.78 2.40
C ALA A 105 -0.80 -4.67 2.51
N GLN A 106 -1.79 -4.50 1.62
CA GLN A 106 -2.98 -5.35 1.59
C GLN A 106 -2.64 -6.80 1.21
N GLY A 107 -1.74 -7.01 0.25
CA GLY A 107 -1.29 -8.33 -0.16
C GLY A 107 -0.61 -9.05 1.00
N ASP A 108 0.37 -8.39 1.65
CA ASP A 108 1.07 -8.91 2.82
C ASP A 108 0.09 -9.23 3.97
N ALA A 109 -0.94 -8.38 4.17
CA ALA A 109 -1.98 -8.60 5.16
C ALA A 109 -2.81 -9.86 4.88
N ILE A 110 -3.17 -10.13 3.61
CA ILE A 110 -3.89 -11.34 3.21
C ILE A 110 -3.02 -12.58 3.45
N ASP A 111 -1.75 -12.54 3.02
CA ASP A 111 -0.82 -13.65 3.21
C ASP A 111 -0.66 -13.98 4.71
N LEU A 112 -0.47 -12.95 5.55
CA LEU A 112 -0.38 -13.12 7.01
C LEU A 112 -1.67 -13.69 7.63
N GLN A 113 -2.84 -13.25 7.16
CA GLN A 113 -4.12 -13.80 7.64
C GLN A 113 -4.27 -15.28 7.28
N ILE A 114 -3.86 -15.67 6.07
CA ILE A 114 -3.86 -17.08 5.63
C ILE A 114 -2.95 -17.91 6.52
N ASP A 115 -1.73 -17.45 6.79
CA ASP A 115 -0.77 -18.17 7.63
C ASP A 115 -1.33 -18.39 9.05
N ILE A 116 -1.91 -17.35 9.66
CA ILE A 116 -2.55 -17.44 10.99
C ILE A 116 -3.73 -18.43 10.98
N GLU A 117 -4.56 -18.42 9.94
CA GLU A 117 -5.68 -19.34 9.80
C GLU A 117 -5.24 -20.80 9.59
N LEU A 118 -4.11 -21.03 8.93
CA LEU A 118 -3.53 -22.36 8.76
C LEU A 118 -2.92 -22.90 10.06
N GLU A 119 -2.22 -22.05 10.82
CA GLU A 119 -1.63 -22.41 12.12
C GLU A 119 -2.68 -22.64 13.22
N GLY A 120 -3.82 -21.92 13.14
CA GLY A 120 -4.91 -22.01 14.12
C GLY A 120 -5.86 -23.20 13.94
N ARG A 121 -5.74 -24.00 12.86
CA ARG A 121 -6.59 -25.19 12.68
C ARG A 121 -6.08 -26.32 13.59
N PRO A 122 -6.90 -26.84 14.53
CA PRO A 122 -6.52 -28.04 15.25
C PRO A 122 -6.31 -29.16 14.22
N HIS A 123 -5.13 -29.78 14.24
CA HIS A 123 -4.90 -31.01 13.50
C HIS A 123 -5.91 -32.05 14.01
N GLY A 124 -6.89 -32.38 13.18
CA GLY A 124 -7.85 -33.45 13.42
C GLY A 124 -7.18 -34.81 13.41
#